data_AF-A0A6G1I3K0-F1
#
_entry.id   AF-A0A6G1I3K0-F1
#
_cell.length_a   1.000
_cell.length_b   1.000
_cell.length_c   1.000
_cell.angle_alpha   90.00
_cell.angle_beta   90.00
_cell.angle_gamma   90.00
#
_symmetry.space_group_name_H-M   'P 1'
#
loop_
_entity.id
_entity.type
_entity.pdbx_description
1 polymer ?
#
loop_
_entity_poly.entity_id
_entity_poly.type
_entity_poly.pdbx_seq_one_letter_code
_entity_poly.pdbx_strand_id
1 'polypeptide(L)'
;MKTKDSIPTGSFPTYTPVHGMGVFPSAAGASAPTGSSGTVGSFSAATGTTRPKASTLRITVNAASRSVGTAAIFSTATHKSTTTASIDACGADGERGNFTLTWDDEPLLVSKPNEVDFTPVFNPYHHMFFSNGYAYVPPPGEPFDAASAPNLAIFLPNASRTDVGSADGPAVQPGEIGAGPRANSKYFHFGAFSAEMGCDHSGLDFCQMMITGYGWEGGKQVVKVRQEVDIPPCDTMPHCKLSHIGFRQDFRDLSGIQFEAFINGTQRIFVMDNLQLQWTDNSCEAGTYRTSHRK
;
A
#
# COMPACT_ATOMS: atom_id res chain seq x y z
N MET A 1 33.25 25.44 -25.63
CA MET A 1 31.94 25.86 -26.18
C MET A 1 31.29 24.65 -26.83
N LYS A 2 30.34 24.00 -26.13
CA LYS A 2 29.45 22.99 -26.70
C LYS A 2 28.03 23.34 -26.24
N THR A 3 27.13 23.25 -27.20
CA THR A 3 25.75 23.74 -27.22
C THR A 3 24.88 23.03 -26.19
N LYS A 4 23.97 23.83 -25.62
CA LYS A 4 22.97 23.47 -24.61
C LYS A 4 21.74 22.96 -25.37
N ASP A 5 21.57 21.65 -25.43
CA ASP A 5 20.37 21.07 -26.04
C ASP A 5 19.16 21.27 -25.11
N SER A 6 18.17 21.93 -25.67
CA SER A 6 16.89 22.29 -25.08
C SER A 6 16.03 21.05 -24.81
N ILE A 7 15.57 20.91 -23.56
CA ILE A 7 14.56 19.94 -23.14
C ILE A 7 13.23 20.29 -23.84
N PRO A 8 12.57 19.34 -24.51
CA PRO A 8 11.27 19.59 -25.13
C PRO A 8 10.20 19.73 -24.04
N THR A 9 9.54 20.89 -24.00
CA THR A 9 8.34 21.13 -23.22
C THR A 9 7.16 20.42 -23.88
N GLY A 10 7.00 19.13 -23.57
CA GLY A 10 5.77 18.40 -23.89
C GLY A 10 4.64 18.89 -22.99
N SER A 11 3.56 19.37 -23.61
CA SER A 11 2.34 19.74 -22.92
C SER A 11 1.66 18.50 -22.33
N PHE A 12 1.45 18.49 -21.02
CA PHE A 12 0.76 17.43 -20.29
C PHE A 12 -0.71 17.32 -20.71
N PRO A 13 -1.26 16.10 -20.88
CA PRO A 13 -2.70 15.92 -21.00
C PRO A 13 -3.36 16.31 -19.67
N THR A 14 -4.28 17.26 -19.74
CA THR A 14 -5.05 17.72 -18.58
C THR A 14 -5.93 16.58 -18.09
N TYR A 15 -5.62 16.00 -16.93
CA TYR A 15 -6.55 15.13 -16.23
C TYR A 15 -7.70 16.01 -15.75
N THR A 16 -8.88 15.85 -16.35
CA THR A 16 -10.11 16.38 -15.76
C THR A 16 -10.54 15.35 -14.72
N PRO A 17 -10.41 15.64 -13.40
CA PRO A 17 -11.10 14.83 -12.43
C PRO A 17 -12.57 14.86 -12.81
N VAL A 18 -13.21 13.69 -12.86
CA VAL A 18 -14.67 13.60 -12.96
C VAL A 18 -15.24 14.07 -11.62
N HIS A 19 -15.10 15.36 -11.33
CA HIS A 19 -15.98 16.07 -10.43
C HIS A 19 -17.30 16.31 -11.17
N GLY A 20 -18.02 15.21 -11.39
CA GLY A 20 -19.44 15.25 -11.70
C GLY A 20 -20.22 15.53 -10.43
N MET A 21 -20.12 16.75 -9.89
CA MET A 21 -21.23 17.32 -9.12
C MET A 21 -22.40 17.52 -10.09
N GLY A 22 -23.25 16.51 -10.19
CA GLY A 22 -24.52 16.55 -10.91
C GLY A 22 -25.67 16.47 -9.92
N VAL A 23 -26.23 17.62 -9.56
CA VAL A 23 -27.54 17.74 -8.91
C VAL A 23 -28.65 17.50 -9.98
N PHE A 24 -29.81 16.99 -9.51
CA PHE A 24 -31.17 16.96 -10.11
C PHE A 24 -31.68 15.63 -10.72
N PRO A 25 -33.00 15.33 -10.69
CA PRO A 25 -34.06 15.73 -9.75
C PRO A 25 -34.84 14.53 -9.14
N SER A 26 -35.59 14.83 -8.08
CA SER A 26 -36.61 13.97 -7.47
C SER A 26 -37.72 13.61 -8.45
N ALA A 27 -38.06 12.33 -8.54
CA ALA A 27 -39.28 11.84 -9.18
C ALA A 27 -40.10 11.04 -8.16
N ALA A 28 -41.25 11.60 -7.80
CA ALA A 28 -42.32 10.94 -7.10
C ALA A 28 -43.06 9.95 -8.03
N GLY A 29 -43.58 8.86 -7.47
CA GLY A 29 -44.76 8.18 -8.03
C GLY A 29 -44.82 6.66 -7.95
N ALA A 30 -45.58 6.19 -6.95
CA ALA A 30 -46.42 4.96 -6.92
C ALA A 30 -45.72 3.58 -7.04
N SER A 31 -46.15 2.49 -6.38
CA SER A 31 -47.44 2.14 -5.78
C SER A 31 -47.25 0.93 -4.84
N ALA A 32 -48.07 0.86 -3.79
CA ALA A 32 -48.21 -0.32 -2.92
C ALA A 32 -48.87 -1.52 -3.64
N PRO A 33 -48.75 -2.72 -3.05
CA PRO A 33 -49.99 -3.45 -2.74
C PRO A 33 -50.04 -4.07 -1.34
N THR A 34 -51.26 -4.47 -1.03
CA THR A 34 -51.90 -4.69 0.26
C THR A 34 -52.11 -6.19 0.55
N GLY A 35 -52.10 -6.59 1.82
CA GLY A 35 -52.76 -7.79 2.38
C GLY A 35 -51.97 -9.10 2.30
N SER A 36 -51.97 -10.01 3.29
CA SER A 36 -53.07 -10.37 4.20
C SER A 36 -52.63 -11.07 5.51
N SER A 37 -53.44 -10.84 6.54
CA SER A 37 -53.68 -11.52 7.82
C SER A 37 -53.27 -12.99 8.02
N GLY A 38 -52.81 -13.28 9.24
CA GLY A 38 -52.88 -14.58 9.91
C GLY A 38 -52.79 -14.40 11.44
N THR A 39 -53.74 -14.99 12.16
CA THR A 39 -54.22 -14.61 13.49
C THR A 39 -53.65 -15.48 14.63
N VAL A 40 -53.32 -14.84 15.76
CA VAL A 40 -53.41 -15.24 17.20
C VAL A 40 -52.99 -16.64 17.67
N GLY A 41 -52.10 -16.64 18.67
CA GLY A 41 -51.99 -17.68 19.70
C GLY A 41 -51.28 -17.13 20.95
N SER A 42 -52.05 -16.62 21.92
CA SER A 42 -51.55 -16.20 23.24
C SER A 42 -51.46 -17.39 24.20
N PHE A 43 -50.37 -17.46 24.96
CA PHE A 43 -50.32 -18.12 26.27
C PHE A 43 -49.43 -17.30 27.20
N SER A 44 -49.97 -16.97 28.37
CA SER A 44 -49.34 -16.20 29.45
C SER A 44 -48.70 -17.10 30.50
N ALA A 45 -47.90 -16.46 31.35
CA ALA A 45 -47.34 -16.87 32.66
C ALA A 45 -45.90 -17.42 32.59
N ALA A 46 -44.95 -17.06 33.44
CA ALA A 46 -44.90 -16.14 34.57
C ALA A 46 -43.44 -15.73 34.85
N THR A 47 -43.33 -14.68 35.65
CA THR A 47 -42.19 -14.01 36.28
C THR A 47 -41.05 -14.92 36.75
N GLY A 48 -39.81 -14.52 36.47
CA GLY A 48 -38.58 -15.15 36.98
C GLY A 48 -37.33 -14.29 36.75
N THR A 49 -37.17 -13.25 37.56
CA THR A 49 -35.94 -12.46 37.69
C THR A 49 -34.75 -13.33 38.12
N THR A 50 -33.68 -13.41 37.33
CA THR A 50 -32.30 -13.42 37.85
C THR A 50 -31.31 -12.89 36.80
N ARG A 51 -30.47 -11.95 37.25
CA ARG A 51 -29.41 -11.23 36.53
C ARG A 51 -28.11 -12.02 36.65
N PRO A 52 -27.35 -12.31 35.59
CA PRO A 52 -26.04 -12.94 35.74
C PRO A 52 -25.01 -11.91 36.23
N LYS A 53 -24.43 -12.18 37.40
CA LYS A 53 -23.35 -11.41 38.03
C LYS A 53 -22.01 -11.87 37.46
N ALA A 54 -21.17 -10.90 37.07
CA ALA A 54 -19.78 -11.10 36.69
C ALA A 54 -19.00 -11.80 37.82
N SER A 55 -18.29 -12.87 37.49
CA SER A 55 -17.40 -13.59 38.40
C SER A 55 -16.00 -12.99 38.30
N THR A 56 -15.59 -12.28 39.35
CA THR A 56 -14.24 -11.73 39.49
C THR A 56 -13.38 -12.72 40.27
N LEU A 57 -12.36 -13.27 39.62
CA LEU A 57 -11.36 -14.13 40.24
C LEU A 57 -10.51 -13.28 41.21
N ARG A 58 -10.48 -13.64 42.50
CA ARG A 58 -9.59 -13.03 43.50
C ARG A 58 -8.35 -13.91 43.67
N ILE A 59 -7.20 -13.43 43.21
CA ILE A 59 -5.90 -14.02 43.52
C ILE A 59 -5.34 -13.30 44.74
N THR A 60 -5.19 -14.04 45.84
CA THR A 60 -4.56 -13.58 47.07
C THR A 60 -3.05 -13.73 46.92
N VAL A 61 -2.31 -12.62 46.89
CA VAL A 61 -0.83 -12.63 46.97
C VAL A 61 -0.41 -12.08 48.33
N ASN A 62 0.22 -12.94 49.13
CA ASN A 62 0.82 -12.59 50.42
C ASN A 62 2.00 -11.64 50.19
N ALA A 63 1.94 -10.45 50.78
CA ALA A 63 3.07 -9.53 50.86
C ALA A 63 4.04 -10.00 51.96
N ALA A 64 5.21 -10.50 51.57
CA ALA A 64 6.36 -10.67 52.45
C ALA A 64 7.46 -9.69 52.02
N SER A 65 7.75 -8.74 52.90
CA SER A 65 8.76 -7.69 52.74
C SER A 65 10.17 -8.28 52.76
N ARG A 66 10.93 -8.13 51.66
CA ARG A 66 12.39 -8.22 51.68
C ARG A 66 12.99 -7.19 50.74
N SER A 67 13.71 -6.25 51.34
CA SER A 67 14.52 -5.20 50.72
C SER A 67 15.79 -5.79 50.13
N VAL A 68 16.00 -5.63 48.83
CA VAL A 68 17.32 -5.72 48.19
C VAL A 68 17.39 -4.58 47.18
N GLY A 69 18.32 -3.65 47.39
CA GLY A 69 18.52 -2.49 46.54
C GLY A 69 19.30 -2.84 45.28
N THR A 70 18.89 -2.24 44.16
CA THR A 70 19.71 -2.15 42.94
C THR A 70 19.38 -0.83 42.24
N ALA A 71 20.42 -0.10 41.86
CA ALA A 71 20.39 1.26 41.36
C ALA A 71 19.52 1.46 40.09
N ALA A 72 18.68 2.48 40.10
CA ALA A 72 18.01 2.99 38.91
C ALA A 72 18.95 3.95 38.17
N ILE A 73 19.49 3.52 37.03
CA ILE A 73 20.11 4.42 36.06
C ILE A 73 18.99 4.92 35.15
N PHE A 74 18.56 6.15 35.37
CA PHE A 74 17.73 6.87 34.41
C PHE A 74 18.62 7.38 33.28
N SER A 75 18.62 6.68 32.14
CA SER A 75 19.14 7.24 30.89
C SER A 75 17.97 7.76 30.06
N THR A 76 17.67 9.04 30.23
CA THR A 76 16.97 9.84 29.23
C THR A 76 17.94 10.13 28.09
N ALA A 77 17.92 9.30 27.05
CA ALA A 77 18.51 9.65 25.76
C ALA A 77 17.37 9.94 24.78
N THR A 78 17.22 11.23 24.50
CA THR A 78 16.42 11.80 23.43
C THR A 78 16.87 11.23 22.08
N HIS A 79 16.03 10.40 21.45
CA HIS A 79 16.24 9.98 20.07
C HIS A 79 16.01 11.18 19.14
N LYS A 80 17.08 11.89 18.82
CA LYS A 80 17.13 12.85 17.72
C LYS A 80 17.38 12.05 16.45
N SER A 81 16.32 11.69 15.72
CA SER A 81 16.44 11.06 14.40
C SER A 81 17.30 11.95 13.50
N THR A 82 18.52 11.48 13.28
CA THR A 82 19.43 12.00 12.26
C THR A 82 19.75 10.77 11.42
N THR A 83 19.02 10.59 10.32
CA THR A 83 19.15 9.46 9.39
C THR A 83 20.48 9.56 8.65
N THR A 84 21.54 9.12 9.31
CA THR A 84 22.76 8.69 8.62
C THR A 84 22.61 7.18 8.50
N ALA A 85 22.40 6.66 7.29
CA ALA A 85 22.31 5.22 7.06
C ALA A 85 23.52 4.55 7.70
N SER A 86 23.29 3.67 8.68
CA SER A 86 24.40 2.95 9.30
C SER A 86 24.82 1.86 8.32
N ILE A 87 26.07 1.93 7.88
CA ILE A 87 26.67 0.88 7.05
C ILE A 87 27.33 -0.09 8.02
N ASP A 88 26.77 -1.29 8.16
CA ASP A 88 27.42 -2.38 8.85
C ASP A 88 28.40 -3.10 7.90
N ALA A 89 29.17 -4.06 8.41
CA ALA A 89 30.11 -4.83 7.60
C ALA A 89 29.44 -5.67 6.49
N CYS A 90 28.12 -5.78 6.52
CA CYS A 90 27.26 -6.59 5.67
C CYS A 90 26.28 -5.76 4.82
N GLY A 91 26.43 -4.44 4.79
CA GLY A 91 25.63 -3.53 3.98
C GLY A 91 24.98 -2.41 4.77
N ALA A 92 24.31 -1.51 4.06
CA ALA A 92 23.52 -0.46 4.68
C ALA A 92 22.21 -1.00 5.28
N ASP A 93 21.61 -0.23 6.18
CA ASP A 93 20.26 -0.49 6.68
C ASP A 93 19.26 -0.69 5.53
N GLY A 94 18.41 -1.72 5.66
CA GLY A 94 17.44 -2.11 4.64
C GLY A 94 17.99 -3.02 3.53
N GLU A 95 19.31 -3.23 3.46
CA GLU A 95 19.93 -4.09 2.44
C GLU A 95 19.93 -5.57 2.82
N ARG A 96 19.41 -5.93 3.99
CA ARG A 96 19.26 -7.31 4.47
C ARG A 96 17.98 -7.45 5.29
N GLY A 97 17.40 -8.63 5.23
CA GLY A 97 16.19 -8.94 5.99
C GLY A 97 14.96 -8.26 5.41
N ASN A 98 14.05 -7.89 6.31
CA ASN A 98 12.77 -7.28 5.96
C ASN A 98 12.96 -5.79 5.73
N PHE A 99 12.21 -5.25 4.78
CA PHE A 99 12.15 -3.82 4.50
C PHE A 99 10.74 -3.48 4.02
N THR A 100 10.37 -2.21 4.14
CA THR A 100 9.06 -1.72 3.74
C THR A 100 9.24 -0.55 2.79
N LEU A 101 8.50 -0.55 1.69
CA LEU A 101 8.36 0.64 0.86
C LEU A 101 7.23 1.47 1.45
N THR A 102 7.56 2.63 2.01
CA THR A 102 6.60 3.58 2.60
C THR A 102 6.41 4.84 1.74
N TRP A 103 7.22 4.97 0.67
CA TRP A 103 7.25 6.15 -0.21
C TRP A 103 7.62 7.48 0.45
N ASP A 104 8.00 7.49 1.73
CA ASP A 104 8.24 8.71 2.52
C ASP A 104 9.66 9.29 2.43
N ASP A 105 10.61 8.52 1.87
CA ASP A 105 12.02 8.90 1.88
C ASP A 105 12.37 9.97 0.83
N GLU A 106 11.47 10.21 -0.14
CA GLU A 106 11.62 11.24 -1.16
C GLU A 106 10.80 12.48 -0.80
N PRO A 107 11.39 13.69 -0.89
CA PRO A 107 10.65 14.91 -0.63
C PRO A 107 9.55 15.08 -1.69
N LEU A 108 8.33 15.35 -1.23
CA LEU A 108 7.24 15.74 -2.11
C LEU A 108 7.66 16.95 -2.94
N LEU A 109 7.66 16.81 -4.26
CA LEU A 109 7.69 17.97 -5.14
C LEU A 109 6.36 18.68 -4.92
N VAL A 110 6.42 19.84 -4.26
CA VAL A 110 5.24 20.67 -4.00
C VAL A 110 4.66 21.09 -5.36
N SER A 111 3.53 20.50 -5.73
CA SER A 111 2.78 20.89 -6.92
C SER A 111 2.40 22.36 -6.81
N LYS A 112 2.41 23.07 -7.94
CA LYS A 112 1.91 24.46 -7.99
C LYS A 112 0.42 24.47 -7.64
N PRO A 113 -0.10 25.52 -6.98
CA PRO A 113 -1.53 25.63 -6.74
C PRO A 113 -2.31 25.50 -8.06
N ASN A 114 -3.31 24.59 -8.08
CA ASN A 114 -4.22 24.30 -9.20
C ASN A 114 -3.71 23.42 -10.34
N GLU A 115 -2.59 22.72 -10.16
CA GLU A 115 -2.13 21.70 -11.12
C GLU A 115 -2.07 20.34 -10.43
N VAL A 116 -2.91 19.39 -10.85
CA VAL A 116 -2.82 17.99 -10.39
C VAL A 116 -1.66 17.35 -11.16
N ASP A 117 -0.44 17.73 -10.79
CA ASP A 117 0.77 17.13 -11.34
C ASP A 117 1.17 15.95 -10.47
N PHE A 118 0.92 14.75 -10.99
CA PHE A 118 1.32 13.50 -10.36
C PHE A 118 2.83 13.33 -10.54
N THR A 119 3.60 13.61 -9.49
CA THR A 119 5.05 13.38 -9.51
C THR A 119 5.32 11.89 -9.67
N PRO A 120 6.07 11.44 -10.70
CA PRO A 120 6.35 10.03 -10.88
C PRO A 120 7.19 9.45 -9.73
N VAL A 121 6.99 8.17 -9.42
CA VAL A 121 7.97 7.42 -8.61
C VAL A 121 9.18 7.15 -9.50
N PHE A 122 10.34 7.66 -9.10
CA PHE A 122 11.58 7.54 -9.88
C PHE A 122 12.25 6.18 -9.67
N ASN A 123 12.74 5.59 -10.76
CA ASN A 123 13.47 4.33 -10.72
C ASN A 123 14.99 4.52 -10.61
N PRO A 124 15.67 3.65 -9.84
CA PRO A 124 15.11 2.73 -8.86
C PRO A 124 14.78 3.46 -7.54
N TYR A 125 13.77 2.99 -6.82
CA TYR A 125 13.48 3.38 -5.44
C TYR A 125 13.72 2.16 -4.52
N HIS A 126 14.67 2.25 -3.59
CA HIS A 126 15.14 1.13 -2.74
C HIS A 126 15.43 -0.17 -3.51
N HIS A 127 16.22 -0.04 -4.58
CA HIS A 127 16.53 -1.11 -5.54
C HIS A 127 15.36 -1.65 -6.38
N MET A 128 14.13 -1.22 -6.13
CA MET A 128 12.96 -1.62 -6.89
C MET A 128 12.73 -0.70 -8.09
N PHE A 129 12.30 -1.30 -9.19
CA PHE A 129 11.86 -0.66 -10.41
C PHE A 129 10.35 -0.77 -10.49
N PHE A 130 9.73 0.35 -10.81
CA PHE A 130 8.30 0.55 -10.92
C PHE A 130 7.95 0.73 -12.39
N SER A 131 6.85 0.12 -12.80
CA SER A 131 6.30 0.34 -14.14
C SER A 131 5.87 1.79 -14.36
N ASN A 132 5.69 2.18 -15.62
CA ASN A 132 5.08 3.47 -15.93
C ASN A 132 3.67 3.55 -15.34
N GLY A 133 3.28 4.72 -14.86
CA GLY A 133 2.00 4.97 -14.20
C GLY A 133 2.06 5.03 -12.68
N TYR A 134 3.19 4.67 -12.04
CA TYR A 134 3.40 4.93 -10.61
C TYR A 134 3.77 6.38 -10.34
N ALA A 135 3.07 6.99 -9.39
CA ALA A 135 3.28 8.37 -8.95
C ALA A 135 2.99 8.53 -7.46
N TYR A 136 3.27 9.73 -6.94
CA TYR A 136 2.82 10.17 -5.62
C TYR A 136 1.48 10.89 -5.73
N VAL A 137 0.59 10.66 -4.77
CA VAL A 137 -0.65 11.43 -4.65
C VAL A 137 -0.31 12.86 -4.18
N PRO A 138 -0.68 13.92 -4.93
CA PRO A 138 -0.33 15.29 -4.58
C PRO A 138 -1.24 15.87 -3.48
N PRO A 139 -0.69 16.59 -2.50
CA PRO A 139 -1.49 17.37 -1.55
C PRO A 139 -2.03 18.68 -2.17
N PRO A 140 -3.16 19.25 -1.68
CA PRO A 140 -4.20 18.62 -0.87
C PRO A 140 -5.23 17.94 -1.79
N GLY A 141 -5.44 16.63 -1.66
CA GLY A 141 -6.33 15.92 -2.58
C GLY A 141 -6.32 14.41 -2.44
N GLU A 142 -5.73 13.90 -1.37
CA GLU A 142 -5.56 12.49 -1.14
C GLU A 142 -6.91 11.81 -0.87
N PRO A 143 -7.34 10.84 -1.70
CA PRO A 143 -8.59 10.12 -1.45
C PRO A 143 -8.50 9.21 -0.22
N PHE A 144 -7.29 8.71 0.06
CA PHE A 144 -6.98 7.85 1.20
C PHE A 144 -5.96 8.53 2.09
N ASP A 145 -6.08 8.33 3.40
CA ASP A 145 -5.03 8.71 4.34
C ASP A 145 -3.85 7.74 4.17
N ALA A 146 -2.63 8.28 4.08
CA ALA A 146 -1.42 7.47 4.07
C ALA A 146 -1.31 6.69 5.40
N ALA A 147 -0.95 5.41 5.31
CA ALA A 147 -0.73 4.58 6.49
C ALA A 147 0.58 4.96 7.21
N SER A 148 1.58 5.38 6.44
CA SER A 148 2.79 6.08 6.87
C SER A 148 2.83 7.43 6.18
N ALA A 149 2.86 8.49 6.98
CA ALA A 149 2.93 9.85 6.45
C ALA A 149 4.38 10.19 6.05
N PRO A 150 4.58 11.06 5.03
CA PRO A 150 3.55 11.85 4.36
C PRO A 150 2.97 11.27 3.06
N ASN A 151 3.53 10.20 2.50
CA ASN A 151 3.35 9.91 1.08
C ASN A 151 2.45 8.70 0.84
N LEU A 152 1.74 8.74 -0.29
CA LEU A 152 0.91 7.64 -0.77
C LEU A 152 1.25 7.39 -2.24
N ALA A 153 1.55 6.14 -2.58
CA ALA A 153 1.75 5.76 -3.98
C ALA A 153 0.40 5.56 -4.67
N ILE A 154 0.33 5.94 -5.94
CA ILE A 154 -0.80 5.73 -6.82
C ILE A 154 -0.34 5.07 -8.10
N PHE A 155 -1.14 4.14 -8.62
CA PHE A 155 -0.96 3.59 -9.94
C PHE A 155 -2.09 4.04 -10.87
N LEU A 156 -1.71 4.70 -11.96
CA LEU A 156 -2.59 5.20 -13.00
C LEU A 156 -2.53 4.28 -14.22
N PRO A 157 -3.47 3.31 -14.38
CA PRO A 157 -3.39 2.31 -15.44
C PRO A 157 -3.38 2.90 -16.85
N ASN A 158 -4.10 4.01 -17.07
CA ASN A 158 -4.10 4.70 -18.36
C ASN A 158 -2.81 5.50 -18.61
N ALA A 159 -2.15 5.96 -17.55
CA ALA A 159 -0.92 6.72 -17.65
C ALA A 159 0.29 5.81 -17.93
N SER A 160 0.20 4.50 -17.61
CA SER A 160 1.19 3.50 -18.02
C SER A 160 1.43 3.41 -19.52
N ARG A 161 0.49 3.93 -20.33
CA ARG A 161 0.55 4.00 -21.80
C ARG A 161 1.10 5.33 -22.33
N THR A 162 1.40 6.27 -21.44
CA THR A 162 1.93 7.61 -21.71
C THR A 162 3.27 7.77 -20.98
N ASP A 163 4.06 8.81 -21.30
CA ASP A 163 5.39 9.04 -20.68
C ASP A 163 5.34 9.46 -19.18
N VAL A 164 4.20 9.24 -18.49
CA VAL A 164 4.06 9.42 -17.04
C VAL A 164 4.67 8.19 -16.37
N GLY A 165 5.97 8.24 -16.13
CA GLY A 165 6.71 7.13 -15.53
C GLY A 165 8.21 7.36 -15.56
N SER A 166 8.96 6.49 -14.90
CA SER A 166 10.42 6.54 -14.94
C SER A 166 10.96 5.86 -16.19
N ALA A 167 12.07 6.36 -16.74
CA ALA A 167 12.66 5.86 -18.00
C ALA A 167 12.97 4.35 -18.02
N ASP A 168 13.21 3.75 -16.85
CA ASP A 168 13.46 2.31 -16.70
C ASP A 168 12.17 1.48 -16.50
N GLY A 169 11.00 2.14 -16.41
CA GLY A 169 9.68 1.53 -16.24
C GLY A 169 9.13 0.69 -17.40
N PRO A 170 9.54 0.88 -18.68
CA PRO A 170 9.13 -0.01 -19.78
C PRO A 170 9.67 -1.44 -19.69
N ALA A 171 10.66 -1.70 -18.82
CA ALA A 171 11.26 -3.03 -18.64
C ALA A 171 10.44 -3.96 -17.72
N VAL A 172 9.36 -3.47 -17.13
CA VAL A 172 8.47 -4.20 -16.21
C VAL A 172 7.00 -4.09 -16.68
N GLN A 173 6.14 -5.05 -16.32
CA GLN A 173 4.73 -5.06 -16.73
C GLN A 173 3.95 -3.88 -16.12
N PRO A 174 2.87 -3.38 -16.74
CA PRO A 174 2.03 -2.36 -16.13
C PRO A 174 1.51 -2.79 -14.74
N GLY A 175 1.71 -1.95 -13.72
CA GLY A 175 1.37 -2.25 -12.34
C GLY A 175 2.39 -3.12 -11.60
N GLU A 176 3.54 -3.41 -12.23
CA GLU A 176 4.62 -4.19 -11.62
C GLU A 176 5.61 -3.32 -10.85
N ILE A 177 6.06 -3.87 -9.72
CA ILE A 177 7.20 -3.46 -8.90
C ILE A 177 8.16 -4.64 -8.83
N GLY A 178 9.44 -4.45 -9.14
CA GLY A 178 10.39 -5.57 -9.13
C GLY A 178 11.85 -5.21 -9.31
N ALA A 179 12.67 -6.22 -9.57
CA ALA A 179 14.10 -6.07 -9.82
C ALA A 179 14.39 -5.44 -11.20
N GLY A 180 13.40 -5.35 -12.09
CA GLY A 180 13.47 -4.69 -13.39
C GLY A 180 14.65 -5.20 -14.23
N PRO A 181 15.53 -4.33 -14.75
CA PRO A 181 16.73 -4.73 -15.49
C PRO A 181 17.66 -5.71 -14.75
N ARG A 182 17.49 -5.86 -13.43
CA ARG A 182 18.28 -6.75 -12.56
C ARG A 182 17.55 -8.05 -12.21
N ALA A 183 16.42 -8.34 -12.85
CA ALA A 183 15.61 -9.53 -12.59
C ALA A 183 16.36 -10.86 -12.79
N ASN A 184 17.46 -10.88 -13.54
CA ASN A 184 18.33 -12.04 -13.68
C ASN A 184 19.26 -12.30 -12.49
N SER A 185 19.38 -11.34 -11.56
CA SER A 185 20.26 -11.44 -10.40
C SER A 185 19.45 -11.78 -9.15
N LYS A 186 19.72 -12.96 -8.59
CA LYS A 186 19.13 -13.44 -7.33
C LYS A 186 19.34 -12.49 -6.14
N TYR A 187 20.36 -11.62 -6.20
CA TYR A 187 20.59 -10.61 -5.16
C TYR A 187 19.51 -9.53 -5.11
N PHE A 188 18.66 -9.40 -6.13
CA PHE A 188 17.50 -8.49 -6.11
C PHE A 188 16.17 -9.21 -6.02
N HIS A 189 16.17 -10.54 -5.83
CA HIS A 189 14.94 -11.28 -5.60
C HIS A 189 14.42 -11.04 -4.18
N PHE A 190 13.11 -11.02 -4.02
CA PHE A 190 12.45 -10.69 -2.75
C PHE A 190 11.23 -11.59 -2.48
N GLY A 191 10.83 -11.67 -1.22
CA GLY A 191 9.50 -12.11 -0.82
C GLY A 191 8.61 -10.92 -0.50
N ALA A 192 7.31 -11.07 -0.71
CA ALA A 192 6.30 -10.08 -0.36
C ALA A 192 5.34 -10.64 0.69
N PHE A 193 4.94 -9.80 1.65
CA PHE A 193 4.15 -10.23 2.82
C PHE A 193 2.80 -9.54 2.92
N SER A 194 2.76 -8.24 2.68
CA SER A 194 1.53 -7.46 2.77
C SER A 194 1.69 -6.08 2.15
N ALA A 195 0.58 -5.39 1.95
CA ALA A 195 0.54 -3.96 1.67
C ALA A 195 -0.76 -3.35 2.21
N GLU A 196 -0.75 -2.05 2.44
CA GLU A 196 -1.95 -1.26 2.69
C GLU A 196 -2.45 -0.73 1.34
N MET A 197 -3.67 -1.08 0.94
CA MET A 197 -4.18 -0.74 -0.40
C MET A 197 -5.57 -0.11 -0.37
N GLY A 198 -5.79 0.77 -1.33
CA GLY A 198 -7.08 1.39 -1.61
C GLY A 198 -7.35 1.40 -3.12
N CYS A 199 -8.60 1.61 -3.50
CA CYS A 199 -9.02 1.64 -4.89
C CYS A 199 -10.01 2.80 -5.10
N ASP A 200 -9.86 3.52 -6.20
CA ASP A 200 -10.66 4.72 -6.47
C ASP A 200 -12.07 4.35 -6.97
N HIS A 201 -13.03 4.42 -6.04
CA HIS A 201 -14.44 4.26 -6.31
C HIS A 201 -15.34 4.95 -5.28
N SER A 202 -16.33 5.69 -5.76
CA SER A 202 -17.35 6.38 -4.94
C SER A 202 -18.67 5.60 -4.78
N GLY A 203 -18.73 4.35 -5.23
CA GLY A 203 -19.90 3.48 -5.11
C GLY A 203 -19.73 2.40 -4.04
N LEU A 204 -20.66 1.44 -4.03
CA LEU A 204 -20.74 0.37 -3.03
C LEU A 204 -20.10 -0.95 -3.49
N ASP A 205 -19.54 -0.98 -4.69
CA ASP A 205 -18.95 -2.20 -5.24
C ASP A 205 -17.56 -2.43 -4.63
N PHE A 206 -17.25 -3.69 -4.35
CA PHE A 206 -15.90 -4.10 -3.96
C PHE A 206 -14.95 -3.93 -5.14
N CYS A 207 -13.72 -3.52 -4.83
CA CYS A 207 -12.65 -3.47 -5.81
C CYS A 207 -11.81 -4.74 -5.69
N GLN A 208 -11.84 -5.55 -6.75
CA GLN A 208 -11.08 -6.77 -6.85
C GLN A 208 -9.63 -6.44 -7.21
N MET A 209 -8.69 -6.78 -6.34
CA MET A 209 -7.26 -6.65 -6.57
C MET A 209 -6.69 -7.99 -7.02
N MET A 210 -6.15 -8.03 -8.23
CA MET A 210 -5.36 -9.14 -8.74
C MET A 210 -3.88 -8.89 -8.47
N ILE A 211 -3.24 -9.83 -7.77
CA ILE A 211 -1.86 -9.77 -7.36
C ILE A 211 -1.12 -10.94 -7.99
N THR A 212 -0.11 -10.65 -8.82
CA THR A 212 0.67 -11.67 -9.54
C THR A 212 2.15 -11.57 -9.16
N GLY A 213 2.72 -12.65 -8.65
CA GLY A 213 4.15 -12.76 -8.37
C GLY A 213 4.91 -13.42 -9.52
N TYR A 214 6.03 -12.84 -9.92
CA TYR A 214 6.88 -13.29 -11.01
C TYR A 214 8.24 -13.79 -10.50
N GLY A 215 8.69 -14.95 -10.95
CA GLY A 215 10.07 -15.43 -10.78
C GLY A 215 10.89 -15.29 -12.06
N TRP A 216 12.21 -15.32 -11.95
CA TRP A 216 13.10 -15.33 -13.11
C TRP A 216 13.52 -16.76 -13.49
N GLU A 217 13.14 -17.21 -14.68
CA GLU A 217 13.48 -18.53 -15.19
C GLU A 217 13.74 -18.49 -16.70
N GLY A 218 14.79 -19.17 -17.16
CA GLY A 218 15.07 -19.29 -18.60
C GLY A 218 15.31 -17.95 -19.31
N GLY A 219 15.83 -16.94 -18.60
CA GLY A 219 16.11 -15.61 -19.16
C GLY A 219 14.91 -14.69 -19.30
N LYS A 220 13.78 -15.01 -18.64
CA LYS A 220 12.57 -14.19 -18.62
C LYS A 220 11.85 -14.29 -17.28
N GLN A 221 10.93 -13.36 -17.04
CA GLN A 221 9.98 -13.49 -15.94
C GLN A 221 8.87 -14.49 -16.28
N VAL A 222 8.50 -15.31 -15.30
CA VAL A 222 7.43 -16.28 -15.38
C VAL A 222 6.52 -16.13 -14.16
N VAL A 223 5.21 -16.32 -14.35
CA VAL A 223 4.25 -16.27 -13.25
C VAL A 223 4.53 -17.42 -12.29
N LYS A 224 4.77 -17.11 -11.01
CA LYS A 224 4.96 -18.08 -9.93
C LYS A 224 3.68 -18.26 -9.10
N VAL A 225 2.98 -17.17 -8.82
CA VAL A 225 1.84 -17.16 -7.90
C VAL A 225 0.83 -16.10 -8.30
N ARG A 226 -0.44 -16.37 -8.02
CA ARG A 226 -1.53 -15.40 -8.11
C ARG A 226 -2.38 -15.41 -6.85
N GLN A 227 -2.88 -14.24 -6.50
CA GLN A 227 -3.84 -14.02 -5.43
C GLN A 227 -4.85 -12.98 -5.86
N GLU A 228 -6.10 -13.21 -5.50
CA GLU A 228 -7.18 -12.25 -5.69
C GLU A 228 -7.74 -11.90 -4.32
N VAL A 229 -8.03 -10.63 -4.10
CA VAL A 229 -8.59 -10.12 -2.85
C VAL A 229 -9.57 -8.99 -3.13
N ASP A 230 -10.63 -8.93 -2.34
CA ASP A 230 -11.62 -7.86 -2.43
C ASP A 230 -11.29 -6.75 -1.43
N ILE A 231 -11.17 -5.53 -1.94
CA ILE A 231 -11.02 -4.30 -1.16
C ILE A 231 -12.42 -3.70 -0.98
N PRO A 232 -12.87 -3.46 0.27
CA PRO A 232 -14.18 -2.85 0.51
C PRO A 232 -14.27 -1.44 -0.10
N PRO A 233 -15.48 -1.02 -0.51
CA PRO A 233 -15.71 0.35 -0.97
C PRO A 233 -15.39 1.36 0.13
N CYS A 234 -15.02 2.58 -0.28
CA CYS A 234 -14.93 3.70 0.64
C CYS A 234 -16.22 4.54 0.59
N ASP A 235 -17.01 4.46 1.66
CA ASP A 235 -18.25 5.21 1.82
C ASP A 235 -18.04 6.62 2.42
N THR A 236 -16.83 6.94 2.89
CA THR A 236 -16.49 8.21 3.56
C THR A 236 -15.44 9.03 2.81
N MET A 237 -15.56 9.19 1.49
CA MET A 237 -14.65 10.05 0.72
C MET A 237 -14.83 11.55 1.08
N PRO A 238 -13.73 12.36 1.19
CA PRO A 238 -12.31 11.97 1.21
C PRO A 238 -11.87 11.44 2.60
N HIS A 239 -10.64 10.90 2.70
CA HIS A 239 -10.03 10.32 3.93
C HIS A 239 -10.43 8.87 4.21
N CYS A 240 -10.45 8.06 3.15
CA CYS A 240 -10.61 6.62 3.27
C CYS A 240 -9.41 5.99 3.98
N LYS A 241 -9.66 4.95 4.78
CA LYS A 241 -8.57 4.11 5.30
C LYS A 241 -8.16 3.08 4.27
N LEU A 242 -6.85 2.88 4.13
CA LEU A 242 -6.31 1.76 3.37
C LEU A 242 -6.70 0.43 4.05
N SER A 243 -6.89 -0.60 3.23
CA SER A 243 -7.15 -1.96 3.68
C SER A 243 -5.85 -2.74 3.74
N HIS A 244 -5.60 -3.39 4.88
CA HIS A 244 -4.46 -4.29 5.01
C HIS A 244 -4.69 -5.57 4.21
N ILE A 245 -3.79 -5.85 3.27
CA ILE A 245 -3.84 -7.04 2.43
C ILE A 245 -2.64 -7.92 2.75
N GLY A 246 -2.90 -9.09 3.35
CA GLY A 246 -1.89 -10.12 3.54
C GLY A 246 -1.70 -10.96 2.28
N PHE A 247 -0.45 -11.13 1.86
CA PHE A 247 -0.11 -11.97 0.72
C PHE A 247 0.05 -13.43 1.15
N ARG A 248 -0.29 -14.34 0.25
CA ARG A 248 -0.08 -15.78 0.47
C ARG A 248 1.40 -16.10 0.67
N GLN A 249 1.67 -17.19 1.38
CA GLN A 249 3.02 -17.58 1.77
C GLN A 249 3.94 -17.95 0.59
N ASP A 250 3.39 -18.19 -0.60
CA ASP A 250 4.10 -18.52 -1.84
C ASP A 250 4.62 -17.30 -2.62
N PHE A 251 4.33 -16.06 -2.15
CA PHE A 251 4.98 -14.85 -2.66
C PHE A 251 6.43 -14.73 -2.15
N ARG A 252 7.30 -15.66 -2.58
CA ARG A 252 8.71 -15.77 -2.18
C ARG A 252 9.60 -15.96 -3.40
N ASP A 253 10.85 -15.50 -3.30
CA ASP A 253 11.83 -15.59 -4.39
C ASP A 253 11.27 -15.03 -5.70
N LEU A 254 10.72 -13.83 -5.61
CA LEU A 254 10.12 -13.08 -6.69
C LEU A 254 11.17 -12.14 -7.29
N SER A 255 11.16 -12.06 -8.61
CA SER A 255 11.84 -11.02 -9.39
C SER A 255 10.94 -9.80 -9.64
N GLY A 256 9.63 -9.95 -9.44
CA GLY A 256 8.63 -8.88 -9.60
C GLY A 256 7.29 -9.25 -9.00
N ILE A 257 6.47 -8.26 -8.67
CA ILE A 257 5.10 -8.38 -8.20
C ILE A 257 4.23 -7.33 -8.88
N GLN A 258 3.10 -7.76 -9.44
CA GLN A 258 2.18 -6.91 -10.18
C GLN A 258 0.85 -6.81 -9.45
N PHE A 259 0.29 -5.61 -9.45
CA PHE A 259 -1.00 -5.27 -8.88
C PHE A 259 -1.90 -4.69 -9.96
N GLU A 260 -3.13 -5.18 -10.01
CA GLU A 260 -4.15 -4.69 -10.93
C GLU A 260 -5.50 -4.64 -10.20
N ALA A 261 -6.16 -3.49 -10.23
CA ALA A 261 -7.43 -3.28 -9.55
C ALA A 261 -8.58 -3.27 -10.57
N PHE A 262 -9.70 -3.91 -10.24
CA PHE A 262 -10.88 -4.00 -11.10
C PHE A 262 -12.16 -3.77 -10.31
N ILE A 263 -13.11 -3.10 -10.97
CA ILE A 263 -14.51 -3.04 -10.52
C ILE A 263 -15.36 -3.46 -11.70
N ASN A 264 -16.17 -4.50 -11.51
CA ASN A 264 -17.03 -5.07 -12.57
C ASN A 264 -16.26 -5.33 -13.89
N GLY A 265 -15.03 -5.85 -13.77
CA GLY A 265 -14.15 -6.16 -14.91
C GLY A 265 -13.46 -4.96 -15.58
N THR A 266 -13.66 -3.74 -15.09
CA THR A 266 -13.00 -2.53 -15.60
C THR A 266 -11.80 -2.18 -14.75
N GLN A 267 -10.61 -2.02 -15.36
CA GLN A 267 -9.39 -1.65 -14.64
C GLN A 267 -9.52 -0.27 -13.98
N ARG A 268 -9.09 -0.16 -12.73
CA ARG A 268 -9.20 1.04 -11.89
C ARG A 268 -7.83 1.48 -11.40
N ILE A 269 -7.80 2.75 -10.97
CA ILE A 269 -6.71 3.30 -10.19
C ILE A 269 -6.70 2.61 -8.82
N PHE A 270 -5.50 2.32 -8.32
CA PHE A 270 -5.30 1.93 -6.94
C PHE A 270 -4.23 2.79 -6.28
N VAL A 271 -4.31 2.87 -4.96
CA VAL A 271 -3.30 3.48 -4.11
C VAL A 271 -2.71 2.41 -3.20
N MET A 272 -1.45 2.63 -2.81
CA MET A 272 -0.71 1.70 -1.99
C MET A 272 0.22 2.43 -1.03
N ASP A 273 0.34 1.87 0.16
CA ASP A 273 1.32 2.26 1.15
C ASP A 273 1.83 1.02 1.91
N ASN A 274 2.96 1.16 2.61
CA ASN A 274 3.58 0.14 3.45
C ASN A 274 3.67 -1.25 2.79
N LEU A 275 4.24 -1.35 1.58
CA LEU A 275 4.49 -2.63 0.92
C LEU A 275 5.63 -3.36 1.64
N GLN A 276 5.29 -4.40 2.40
CA GLN A 276 6.21 -5.16 3.24
C GLN A 276 6.88 -6.29 2.47
N LEU A 277 8.20 -6.23 2.42
CA LEU A 277 9.05 -7.10 1.61
C LEU A 277 10.19 -7.68 2.45
N GLN A 278 10.89 -8.65 1.87
CA GLN A 278 12.13 -9.20 2.43
C GLN A 278 13.05 -9.60 1.29
N TRP A 279 14.35 -9.37 1.45
CA TRP A 279 15.32 -9.93 0.51
C TRP A 279 15.35 -11.45 0.60
N THR A 280 15.33 -12.13 -0.55
CA THR A 280 15.39 -13.60 -0.58
C THR A 280 16.77 -14.07 -0.13
N ASP A 281 17.83 -13.43 -0.65
CA ASP A 281 19.20 -13.64 -0.18
C ASP A 281 19.57 -12.60 0.89
N ASN A 282 19.55 -13.04 2.15
CA ASN A 282 19.86 -12.24 3.35
C ASN A 282 21.32 -12.35 3.82
N SER A 283 22.19 -12.95 3.00
CA SER A 283 23.61 -13.06 3.31
C SER A 283 24.29 -11.69 3.37
N CYS A 284 25.42 -11.66 4.07
CA CYS A 284 26.29 -10.48 4.17
C CYS A 284 26.79 -10.04 2.78
N GLU A 285 27.12 -11.02 1.92
CA GLU A 285 27.57 -10.76 0.55
C GLU A 285 26.47 -10.07 -0.28
N ALA A 286 25.23 -10.57 -0.22
CA ALA A 286 24.12 -9.98 -0.95
C ALA A 286 23.80 -8.55 -0.47
N GLY A 287 23.87 -8.29 0.84
CA GLY A 287 23.67 -6.95 1.40
C GLY A 287 24.74 -5.95 0.95
N THR A 288 26.02 -6.33 0.99
CA THR A 288 27.11 -5.50 0.47
C THR A 288 26.99 -5.31 -1.04
N TYR A 289 26.58 -6.35 -1.78
CA TYR A 289 26.33 -6.25 -3.21
C TYR A 289 25.25 -5.21 -3.52
N ARG A 290 24.08 -5.27 -2.86
CA ARG A 290 23.03 -4.27 -3.06
C ARG A 290 23.47 -2.86 -2.64
N THR A 291 24.18 -2.73 -1.53
CA THR A 291 24.77 -1.45 -1.08
C THR A 291 25.64 -0.81 -2.16
N SER A 292 26.48 -1.60 -2.84
CA SER A 292 27.33 -1.11 -3.94
C SER A 292 26.56 -0.70 -5.22
N HIS A 293 25.26 -0.99 -5.27
CA HIS A 293 24.34 -0.67 -6.38
C HIS A 293 23.22 0.30 -5.97
N ARG A 294 23.39 1.03 -4.85
CA ARG A 294 22.54 2.17 -4.52
C ARG A 294 22.85 3.30 -5.52
N LYS A 295 21.80 3.97 -6.01
CA LYS A 295 21.96 5.21 -6.77
C LYS A 295 21.86 6.39 -5.82
#